data_AF-A0A6N7UVE0-F1
#
_entry.id   AF-A0A6N7UVE0-F1
#
_cell.length_a   1.000
_cell.length_b   1.000
_cell.length_c   1.000
_cell.angle_alpha   90.00
_cell.angle_beta   90.00
_cell.angle_gamma   90.00
#
_symmetry.space_group_name_H-M   'P 1'
#
loop_
_entity.id
_entity.type
_entity.pdbx_description
1 polymer ?
#
loop_
_entity_poly.entity_id
_entity_poly.type
_entity_poly.pdbx_seq_one_letter_code
_entity_poly.pdbx_strand_id
1 'polypeptide(L)'
;MTPAEYESQIAAYFAHRGYRTQQTEISGDYGVDVFAENADERLAIQVKMYGTARRVNRQMVMELHGAKDYFDCDRAVIATDGELLPDAREVAAKLGIQVLTVPAVMSNLSATDANYVSLGSASGEPNSDSSLSGGEALSFDQIWTHHVMPLAGQLLRGKGDRTNIIEKVDWAGV
;
A
#
# COMPACT_ATOMS: atom_id res chain seq x y z
N MET A 1 9.53 -7.46 19.10
CA MET A 1 9.56 -6.11 18.53
C MET A 1 8.12 -5.66 18.35
N THR A 2 7.80 -4.45 18.80
CA THR A 2 6.51 -3.80 18.60
C THR A 2 6.53 -2.95 17.32
N PRO A 3 5.37 -2.56 16.75
CA PRO A 3 5.33 -1.65 15.61
C PRO A 3 6.11 -0.34 15.82
N ALA A 4 5.96 0.30 16.98
CA ALA A 4 6.68 1.53 17.32
C ALA A 4 8.20 1.33 17.45
N GLU A 5 8.64 0.17 17.97
CA GLU A 5 10.07 -0.18 17.97
C GLU A 5 10.60 -0.39 16.56
N TYR A 6 9.78 -0.94 15.66
CA TYR A 6 10.15 -1.14 14.25
C TYR A 6 10.22 0.19 13.50
N GLU A 7 9.28 1.12 13.70
CA GLU A 7 9.37 2.49 13.20
C GLU A 7 10.64 3.20 13.68
N SER A 8 11.01 2.99 14.95
CA SER A 8 12.28 3.49 15.52
C SER A 8 13.50 2.86 14.89
N GLN A 9 13.46 1.58 14.57
CA GLN A 9 14.51 0.92 13.82
C GLN A 9 14.66 1.51 12.41
N ILE A 10 13.56 1.77 11.70
CA ILE A 10 13.60 2.39 10.36
C ILE A 10 14.11 3.83 10.44
N ALA A 11 13.67 4.63 11.40
CA ALA A 11 14.20 5.97 11.61
C ALA A 11 15.72 5.93 11.85
N ALA A 12 16.19 5.03 12.73
CA ALA A 12 17.63 4.86 12.97
C ALA A 12 18.40 4.42 11.70
N TYR A 13 17.80 3.59 10.85
CA TYR A 13 18.41 3.17 9.58
C TYR A 13 18.73 4.35 8.66
N PHE A 14 17.80 5.31 8.54
CA PHE A 14 18.01 6.53 7.76
C PHE A 14 18.92 7.53 8.49
N ALA A 15 18.82 7.64 9.82
CA ALA A 15 19.70 8.50 10.61
C ALA A 15 21.19 8.12 10.43
N HIS A 16 21.52 6.83 10.45
CA HIS A 16 22.88 6.36 10.19
C HIS A 16 23.39 6.63 8.76
N ARG A 17 22.49 6.98 7.83
CA ARG A 17 22.81 7.37 6.44
C ARG A 17 22.87 8.88 6.26
N GLY A 18 22.88 9.65 7.34
CA GLY A 18 23.04 11.09 7.31
C GLY A 18 21.75 11.89 7.18
N TYR A 19 20.58 11.25 7.36
CA TYR A 19 19.30 11.96 7.41
C TYR A 19 19.00 12.43 8.84
N ARG A 20 18.36 13.58 8.97
CA ARG A 20 17.59 13.93 10.16
C ARG A 20 16.23 13.27 10.06
N THR A 21 15.87 12.46 11.05
CA THR A 21 14.59 11.73 11.05
C THR A 21 13.60 12.29 12.06
N GLN A 22 12.33 12.33 11.68
CA GLN A 22 11.21 12.70 12.53
C GLN A 22 10.11 11.64 12.41
N GLN A 23 9.78 10.98 13.52
CA GLN A 23 8.60 10.10 13.58
C GLN A 23 7.33 10.94 13.71
N THR A 24 6.25 10.48 13.08
CA THR A 24 4.92 11.07 13.23
C THR A 24 4.18 10.39 14.39
N GLU A 25 3.17 11.07 14.91
CA GLU A 25 2.27 10.47 15.90
C GLU A 25 1.18 9.66 15.20
N ILE A 26 0.73 8.60 15.87
CA ILE A 26 -0.16 7.52 15.39
C ILE A 26 -1.53 8.02 14.83
N SER A 27 -1.92 9.28 15.00
CA SER A 27 -3.21 9.78 14.50
C SER A 27 -3.10 10.97 13.55
N GLY A 28 -3.65 10.81 12.34
CA GLY A 28 -3.85 11.91 11.37
C GLY A 28 -2.66 12.17 10.44
N ASP A 29 -1.70 11.26 10.35
CA ASP A 29 -0.43 11.40 9.64
C ASP A 29 -0.48 11.13 8.12
N TYR A 30 -1.68 11.02 7.53
CA TYR A 30 -1.89 10.68 6.11
C TYR A 30 -1.15 9.38 5.68
N GLY A 31 -0.78 8.53 6.65
CA GLY A 31 -0.06 7.28 6.41
C GLY A 31 1.46 7.40 6.28
N VAL A 32 2.08 8.51 6.70
CA VAL A 32 3.54 8.64 6.80
C VAL A 32 3.97 8.42 8.24
N ASP A 33 4.76 7.39 8.50
CA ASP A 33 5.22 7.05 9.85
C ASP A 33 6.55 7.76 10.20
N VAL A 34 7.40 8.02 9.19
CA VAL A 34 8.70 8.71 9.38
C VAL A 34 8.96 9.69 8.23
N PHE A 35 9.38 10.90 8.58
CA PHE A 35 10.07 11.81 7.66
C PHE A 35 11.58 11.68 7.83
N ALA A 36 12.33 11.68 6.73
CA ALA A 36 13.79 11.71 6.74
C ALA A 36 14.29 12.77 5.77
N GLU A 37 15.12 13.69 6.24
CA GLU A 37 15.58 14.85 5.45
C GLU A 37 17.10 15.02 5.57
N ASN A 38 17.76 15.31 4.47
CA ASN A 38 19.16 15.74 4.44
C ASN A 38 19.30 17.03 3.61
N ALA A 39 20.52 17.38 3.20
CA ALA A 39 20.74 18.61 2.43
C ALA A 39 20.17 18.57 1.00
N ASP A 40 19.92 17.38 0.47
CA ASP A 40 19.60 17.15 -0.95
C ASP A 40 18.13 16.76 -1.16
N GLU A 41 17.51 16.07 -0.20
CA GLU A 41 16.16 15.54 -0.35
C GLU A 41 15.41 15.35 0.98
N ARG A 42 14.08 15.32 0.87
CA ARG A 42 13.13 14.94 1.91
C ARG A 42 12.33 13.70 1.50
N LEU A 43 12.26 12.74 2.41
CA LEU A 43 11.61 11.45 2.21
C LEU A 43 10.35 11.33 3.08
N ALA A 44 9.26 10.86 2.48
CA ALA A 44 8.10 10.33 3.19
C ALA A 44 8.21 8.81 3.30
N ILE A 45 8.25 8.27 4.52
CA ILE A 45 8.47 6.84 4.76
C ILE A 45 7.25 6.26 5.47
N GLN A 46 6.66 5.24 4.86
CA GLN A 46 5.63 4.41 5.50
C GLN A 46 6.25 3.09 5.95
N VAL A 47 6.05 2.73 7.21
CA VAL A 47 6.59 1.55 7.87
C VAL A 47 5.48 0.52 8.05
N LYS A 48 5.77 -0.74 7.68
CA LYS A 48 4.84 -1.87 7.82
C LYS A 48 5.54 -3.12 8.34
N MET A 49 5.34 -3.42 9.63
CA MET A 49 5.80 -4.65 10.28
C MET A 49 4.76 -5.77 10.09
N TYR A 50 4.85 -6.52 9.00
CA TYR A 50 3.89 -7.54 8.58
C TYR A 50 4.41 -8.97 8.61
N GLY A 51 5.73 -9.18 8.65
CA GLY A 51 6.36 -10.49 8.57
C GLY A 51 5.80 -11.34 7.44
N THR A 52 5.45 -12.60 7.73
CA THR A 52 4.82 -13.52 6.77
C THR A 52 3.28 -13.51 6.82
N ALA A 53 2.68 -12.77 7.76
CA ALA A 53 1.24 -12.82 8.02
C ALA A 53 0.43 -11.97 7.04
N ARG A 54 1.01 -10.87 6.56
CA ARG A 54 0.35 -9.93 5.64
C ARG A 54 1.34 -9.45 4.58
N ARG A 55 0.79 -8.99 3.46
CA ARG A 55 1.55 -8.36 2.38
C ARG A 55 1.12 -6.92 2.22
N VAL A 56 2.07 -6.06 1.85
CA VAL A 56 1.80 -4.68 1.45
C VAL A 56 0.98 -4.70 0.17
N ASN A 57 -0.14 -3.97 0.15
CA ASN A 57 -1.09 -3.96 -0.96
C ASN A 57 -0.94 -2.68 -1.80
N ARG A 58 -1.55 -2.67 -3.00
CA ARG A 58 -1.46 -1.52 -3.92
C ARG A 58 -2.03 -0.22 -3.34
N GLN A 59 -3.03 -0.30 -2.46
CA GLN A 59 -3.69 0.86 -1.89
C GLN A 59 -2.69 1.66 -1.02
N MET A 60 -1.91 0.97 -0.19
CA MET A 60 -0.86 1.60 0.62
C MET A 60 0.17 2.36 -0.24
N VAL A 61 0.54 1.79 -1.39
CA VAL A 61 1.46 2.43 -2.34
C VAL A 61 0.86 3.71 -2.94
N MET A 62 -0.41 3.66 -3.35
CA MET A 62 -1.11 4.82 -3.91
C MET A 62 -1.33 5.92 -2.87
N GLU A 63 -1.69 5.55 -1.64
CA GLU A 63 -1.87 6.49 -0.52
C GLU A 63 -0.54 7.18 -0.18
N LEU A 64 0.56 6.44 -0.09
CA LEU A 64 1.88 7.01 0.18
C LEU A 64 2.35 7.95 -0.95
N HIS A 65 2.02 7.65 -2.20
CA HIS A 65 2.30 8.57 -3.31
C HIS A 65 1.58 9.91 -3.12
N GLY A 66 0.29 9.88 -2.74
CA GLY A 66 -0.44 11.11 -2.42
C GLY A 66 0.14 11.85 -1.21
N ALA A 67 0.53 11.12 -0.17
CA ALA A 67 1.12 11.72 1.03
C ALA A 67 2.49 12.36 0.76
N LYS A 68 3.34 11.72 -0.06
CA LYS A 68 4.60 12.30 -0.54
C LYS A 68 4.37 13.69 -1.13
N ASP A 69 3.44 13.79 -2.08
CA ASP A 69 3.16 15.03 -2.79
C ASP A 69 2.52 16.07 -1.88
N TYR A 70 1.58 15.65 -1.02
CA TYR A 70 0.92 16.53 -0.05
C TYR A 70 1.91 17.19 0.92
N PHE A 71 2.96 16.47 1.31
CA PHE A 71 4.00 16.96 2.22
C PHE A 71 5.24 17.53 1.52
N ASP A 72 5.18 17.74 0.20
CA ASP A 72 6.29 18.26 -0.62
C ASP A 72 7.59 17.45 -0.44
N CYS A 73 7.48 16.12 -0.35
CA CYS A 73 8.63 15.23 -0.26
C CYS A 73 9.14 14.87 -1.67
N ASP A 74 10.46 14.83 -1.85
CA ASP A 74 11.08 14.50 -3.12
C ASP A 74 10.86 13.03 -3.50
N ARG A 75 10.92 12.15 -2.50
CA ARG A 75 10.79 10.70 -2.68
C ARG A 75 9.98 10.07 -1.56
N ALA A 76 9.49 8.86 -1.83
CA ALA A 76 8.79 8.06 -0.85
C ALA A 76 9.32 6.62 -0.78
N VAL A 77 9.26 6.05 0.41
CA VAL A 77 9.75 4.71 0.72
C VAL A 77 8.71 3.93 1.53
N ILE A 78 8.36 2.73 1.08
CA ILE A 78 7.74 1.72 1.94
C ILE A 78 8.84 0.88 2.57
N ALA A 79 8.95 0.93 3.90
CA ALA A 79 9.83 0.08 4.69
C ALA A 79 9.03 -1.08 5.31
N THR A 80 9.46 -2.32 5.09
CA THR A 80 8.73 -3.50 5.60
C THR A 80 9.65 -4.69 5.88
N ASP A 81 9.26 -5.55 6.83
CA ASP A 81 9.90 -6.84 7.10
C ASP A 81 9.23 -7.99 6.33
N GLY A 82 8.16 -7.68 5.57
CA GLY A 82 7.38 -8.62 4.79
C GLY A 82 7.50 -8.41 3.28
N GLU A 83 6.54 -8.96 2.56
CA GLU A 83 6.49 -8.89 1.10
C GLU A 83 5.39 -7.98 0.57
N LEU A 84 5.60 -7.47 -0.64
CA LEU A 84 4.56 -6.78 -1.42
C LEU A 84 3.76 -7.78 -2.26
N LEU A 85 2.47 -7.49 -2.46
CA LEU A 85 1.67 -8.11 -3.53
C LEU A 85 2.25 -7.78 -4.92
N PRO A 86 2.04 -8.63 -5.94
CA PRO A 86 2.58 -8.37 -7.28
C PRO A 86 2.11 -7.04 -7.89
N ASP A 87 0.83 -6.71 -7.73
CA ASP A 87 0.24 -5.44 -8.19
C ASP A 87 0.83 -4.23 -7.44
N ALA A 88 1.10 -4.38 -6.14
CA ALA A 88 1.76 -3.34 -5.35
C ALA A 88 3.18 -3.05 -5.85
N ARG A 89 3.94 -4.08 -6.29
CA ARG A 89 5.27 -3.91 -6.88
C ARG A 89 5.21 -3.16 -8.21
N GLU A 90 4.24 -3.50 -9.06
CA GLU A 90 4.02 -2.81 -10.34
C GLU A 90 3.70 -1.33 -10.12
N VAL A 91 2.76 -1.02 -9.21
CA VAL A 91 2.39 0.35 -8.89
C VAL A 91 3.56 1.12 -8.28
N ALA A 92 4.34 0.49 -7.38
CA ALA A 92 5.51 1.12 -6.78
C ALA A 92 6.55 1.48 -7.85
N ALA A 93 6.80 0.58 -8.81
CA ALA A 93 7.69 0.84 -9.94
C ALA A 93 7.20 2.02 -10.78
N LYS A 94 5.89 2.04 -11.09
CA LYS A 94 5.27 3.06 -11.94
C LYS A 94 5.28 4.46 -11.30
N LEU A 95 5.04 4.51 -9.99
CA LEU A 95 4.93 5.77 -9.23
C LEU A 95 6.26 6.22 -8.60
N GLY A 96 7.35 5.48 -8.83
CA GLY A 96 8.66 5.80 -8.27
C GLY A 96 8.73 5.63 -6.74
N ILE A 97 7.85 4.82 -6.16
CA ILE A 97 7.88 4.50 -4.73
C ILE A 97 8.92 3.42 -4.48
N GLN A 98 9.87 3.71 -3.60
CA GLN A 98 10.91 2.76 -3.27
C GLN A 98 10.45 1.78 -2.20
N VAL A 99 10.99 0.58 -2.25
CA VAL A 99 10.64 -0.48 -1.32
C VAL A 99 11.91 -0.95 -0.64
N LEU A 100 11.96 -0.76 0.67
CA LEU A 100 13.08 -1.13 1.51
C LEU A 100 12.66 -2.32 2.39
N THR A 101 13.30 -3.47 2.18
CA THR A 101 13.07 -4.64 3.05
C THR A 101 14.06 -4.61 4.21
N VAL A 102 13.55 -4.57 5.44
CA VAL A 102 14.34 -4.53 6.68
C VAL A 102 13.80 -5.58 7.66
N PRO A 103 14.57 -6.61 8.04
CA PRO A 103 14.15 -7.58 9.04
C PRO A 103 13.81 -6.91 10.38
N ALA A 104 12.69 -7.31 10.98
CA ALA A 104 12.29 -6.85 12.32
C ALA A 104 13.12 -7.52 13.42
N VAL A 105 14.34 -7.02 13.65
CA VAL A 105 15.30 -7.57 14.64
C VAL A 105 15.70 -6.52 15.69
N MET A 106 15.90 -6.91 16.95
CA MET A 106 16.22 -5.95 18.04
C MET A 106 17.67 -5.40 18.01
N SER A 107 18.52 -5.89 17.11
CA SER A 107 19.94 -5.51 17.03
C SER A 107 20.19 -4.31 16.11
N ASN A 108 21.34 -3.66 16.27
CA ASN A 108 21.82 -2.65 15.33
C ASN A 108 21.86 -3.23 13.91
N LEU A 109 21.10 -2.64 12.98
CA LEU A 109 21.12 -3.01 11.57
C LEU A 109 22.51 -2.76 11.00
N SER A 110 23.14 -3.79 10.44
CA SER A 110 24.28 -3.60 9.56
C SER A 110 23.78 -3.11 8.20
N ALA A 111 24.64 -2.46 7.42
CA ALA A 111 24.28 -2.01 6.07
C ALA A 111 23.78 -3.15 5.16
N THR A 112 24.15 -4.41 5.47
CA THR A 112 23.80 -5.64 4.75
C THR A 112 22.40 -6.17 5.03
N ASP A 113 21.77 -5.75 6.12
CA ASP A 113 20.48 -6.33 6.57
C ASP A 113 19.28 -5.71 5.86
N ALA A 114 19.46 -4.56 5.22
CA ALA A 114 18.40 -3.86 4.50
C ALA A 114 18.70 -3.82 3.00
N ASN A 115 17.70 -4.14 2.19
CA ASN A 115 17.85 -4.18 0.74
C ASN A 115 16.72 -3.43 0.04
N TYR A 116 17.09 -2.57 -0.91
CA TYR A 116 16.11 -2.00 -1.83
C TYR A 116 15.69 -3.07 -2.84
N VAL A 117 14.38 -3.23 -3.00
CA VAL A 117 13.83 -4.13 -4.02
C VAL A 117 14.08 -3.52 -5.40
N SER A 118 14.73 -4.28 -6.28
CA SER A 118 14.79 -3.94 -7.71
C SER A 118 13.39 -4.10 -8.32
N LEU A 119 12.70 -2.97 -8.44
CA LEU A 119 11.46 -2.87 -9.19
C LEU A 119 11.86 -2.60 -10.65
N GLY A 120 11.62 -3.58 -11.53
CA GLY A 120 11.90 -3.42 -12.96
C GLY A 120 11.21 -2.15 -13.48
N SER A 121 11.92 -1.34 -14.26
CA SER A 121 11.37 -0.12 -14.84
C SER A 121 10.13 -0.46 -15.65
N ALA A 122 8.97 0.11 -15.27
CA ALA A 122 7.73 -0.05 -16.00
C ALA A 122 7.79 0.76 -17.31
N SER A 123 8.50 0.22 -18.32
CA SER A 123 8.55 0.75 -19.69
C SER A 123 7.56 0.05 -20.64
N GLY A 124 6.70 -0.82 -20.14
CA GLY A 124 5.63 -1.43 -20.93
C GLY A 124 4.35 -0.59 -20.88
N GLU A 125 3.91 -0.08 -22.03
CA GLU A 125 2.52 0.35 -22.20
C GLU A 125 1.55 -0.82 -21.92
N PRO A 126 0.36 -0.56 -21.37
CA PRO A 126 -0.59 -1.63 -21.09
C PRO A 126 -1.08 -2.24 -22.41
N ASN A 127 -0.68 -3.48 -22.69
CA ASN A 127 -1.22 -4.29 -23.77
C ASN A 127 -2.72 -4.53 -23.51
N SER A 128 -3.55 -3.92 -24.35
CA SER A 128 -4.98 -4.16 -24.44
C SER A 128 -5.24 -5.36 -25.35
N ASP A 129 -4.95 -6.56 -24.86
CA ASP A 129 -5.47 -7.76 -25.53
C ASP A 129 -5.79 -8.88 -24.55
N SER A 130 -7.07 -9.03 -24.26
CA SER A 130 -7.63 -10.27 -23.72
C SER A 130 -9.00 -10.51 -24.35
N SER A 131 -8.96 -10.84 -25.63
CA SER A 131 -10.03 -11.56 -26.31
C SER A 131 -10.18 -12.96 -25.68
N LEU A 132 -11.02 -13.08 -24.65
CA LEU A 132 -11.50 -14.37 -24.14
C LEU A 132 -12.85 -14.69 -24.76
N SER A 133 -12.83 -15.59 -25.74
CA SER A 133 -14.02 -16.24 -26.29
C SER A 133 -14.49 -17.37 -25.37
N GLY A 134 -15.78 -17.39 -24.98
CA GLY A 134 -16.42 -18.60 -24.46
C GLY A 134 -17.50 -18.38 -23.40
N GLY A 135 -18.60 -17.73 -23.78
CA GLY A 135 -19.77 -17.44 -22.94
C GLY A 135 -20.16 -15.98 -23.13
N GLU A 136 -21.43 -15.67 -23.40
CA GLU A 136 -21.89 -14.28 -23.45
C GLU A 136 -21.62 -13.63 -22.09
N ALA A 137 -20.51 -12.88 -22.01
CA ALA A 137 -20.17 -12.14 -20.83
C ALA A 137 -21.26 -11.08 -20.63
N LEU A 138 -22.04 -11.22 -19.56
CA LEU A 138 -22.99 -10.19 -19.18
C LEU A 138 -22.22 -8.88 -19.01
N SER A 139 -22.68 -7.83 -19.67
CA SER A 139 -22.14 -6.48 -19.49
C SER A 139 -22.25 -6.06 -18.02
N PHE A 140 -21.39 -5.13 -17.60
CA PHE A 140 -21.50 -4.54 -16.26
C PHE A 140 -22.90 -4.01 -15.99
N ASP A 141 -23.54 -3.38 -16.98
CA ASP A 141 -24.90 -2.86 -16.85
C ASP A 141 -25.94 -3.95 -16.61
N GLN A 142 -25.80 -5.09 -17.28
CA GLN A 142 -26.64 -6.26 -17.05
C GLN A 142 -26.42 -6.83 -15.65
N ILE A 143 -25.16 -6.95 -15.21
CA ILE A 143 -24.82 -7.41 -13.86
C ILE A 143 -25.40 -6.46 -12.82
N TRP A 144 -25.17 -5.17 -12.98
CA TRP A 144 -25.57 -4.12 -12.05
C TRP A 144 -27.10 -4.06 -11.93
N THR A 145 -27.80 -3.98 -13.06
CA THR A 145 -29.25 -3.82 -13.09
C THR A 145 -30.00 -5.07 -12.63
N HIS A 146 -29.54 -6.27 -12.98
CA HIS A 146 -30.30 -7.51 -12.73
C HIS A 146 -29.88 -8.23 -11.45
N HIS A 147 -28.66 -8.02 -10.97
CA HIS A 147 -28.12 -8.77 -9.84
C HIS A 147 -27.74 -7.91 -8.64
N VAL A 148 -27.41 -6.62 -8.82
CA VAL A 148 -26.96 -5.75 -7.71
C VAL A 148 -28.05 -4.79 -7.25
N MET A 149 -28.68 -4.03 -8.17
CA MET A 149 -29.76 -3.09 -7.84
C MET A 149 -30.94 -3.72 -7.09
N PRO A 150 -31.38 -4.96 -7.40
CA PRO A 150 -32.48 -5.60 -6.66
C PRO A 150 -32.15 -5.93 -5.20
N LEU A 151 -30.89 -5.83 -4.79
CA LEU A 151 -30.48 -6.08 -3.42
C LEU A 151 -30.79 -4.90 -2.49
N ALA A 152 -31.17 -3.72 -3.02
CA ALA A 152 -31.61 -2.60 -2.21
C ALA A 152 -32.79 -2.98 -1.29
N GLY A 153 -32.66 -2.70 -0.01
CA GLY A 153 -33.59 -3.09 1.07
C GLY A 153 -33.50 -4.55 1.51
N GLN A 154 -32.65 -5.39 0.91
CA GLN A 154 -32.57 -6.81 1.23
C GLN A 154 -31.66 -7.09 2.44
N LEU A 155 -32.10 -8.00 3.31
CA LEU A 155 -31.28 -8.60 4.36
C LEU A 155 -30.46 -9.76 3.78
N LEU A 156 -29.16 -9.54 3.64
CA LEU A 156 -28.19 -10.56 3.28
C LEU A 156 -27.77 -11.37 4.51
N ARG A 157 -27.59 -12.68 4.30
CA ARG A 157 -27.11 -13.62 5.32
C ARG A 157 -25.82 -14.27 4.87
N GLY A 158 -24.75 -14.06 5.63
CA GLY A 158 -23.46 -14.67 5.40
C GLY A 158 -23.32 -16.03 6.11
N LYS A 159 -22.12 -16.60 6.09
CA LYS A 159 -21.82 -17.79 6.91
C LYS A 159 -21.89 -17.44 8.41
N GLY A 160 -22.54 -18.32 9.19
CA GLY A 160 -22.81 -18.12 10.62
C GLY A 160 -23.97 -17.14 10.85
N ASP A 161 -23.96 -16.43 11.98
CA ASP A 161 -24.99 -15.44 12.34
C ASP A 161 -24.76 -14.04 11.74
N ARG A 162 -23.93 -13.94 10.69
CA ARG A 162 -23.63 -12.65 10.07
C ARG A 162 -24.77 -12.23 9.15
N THR A 163 -25.30 -11.04 9.39
CA THR A 163 -26.31 -10.42 8.54
C THR A 163 -25.87 -9.02 8.12
N ASN A 164 -26.38 -8.55 6.98
CA ASN A 164 -26.22 -7.18 6.52
C ASN A 164 -27.47 -6.73 5.77
N ILE A 165 -27.85 -5.46 5.86
CA ILE A 165 -28.95 -4.90 5.04
C ILE A 165 -28.31 -3.94 4.05
N ILE A 166 -28.59 -4.13 2.76
CA ILE A 166 -28.21 -3.13 1.76
C ILE A 166 -29.27 -2.04 1.78
N GLU A 167 -28.96 -0.86 2.30
CA GLU A 167 -29.96 0.21 2.48
C GLU A 167 -30.36 0.86 1.15
N LYS A 168 -29.40 1.04 0.24
CA LYS A 168 -29.60 1.70 -1.05
C LYS A 168 -28.67 1.09 -2.09
N VAL A 169 -29.16 0.98 -3.33
CA VAL A 169 -28.31 0.72 -4.50
C VAL A 169 -28.80 1.59 -5.64
N ASP A 170 -27.90 2.35 -6.24
CA ASP A 170 -28.16 3.08 -7.48
C ASP A 170 -26.89 3.11 -8.35
N TRP A 171 -26.91 3.88 -9.43
CA TRP A 171 -25.74 4.02 -10.31
C TRP A 171 -24.56 4.77 -9.67
N ALA A 172 -24.74 5.35 -8.48
CA ALA A 172 -23.64 5.93 -7.70
C ALA A 172 -22.99 4.92 -6.73
N GLY A 173 -23.62 3.76 -6.47
CA GLY A 173 -23.04 2.69 -5.66
C GLY A 173 -24.04 1.87 -4.84
N VAL A 174 -23.49 1.04 -3.96
CA VAL A 174 -24.16 0.26 -2.90
C VAL A 174 -23.80 0.86 -1.55
#